data_AF-A0A1E8PPF3-F1
#
_entry.id   AF-A0A1E8PPF3-F1
#
_cell.length_a   1.000
_cell.length_b   1.000
_cell.length_c   1.000
_cell.angle_alpha   90.00
_cell.angle_beta   90.00
_cell.angle_gamma   90.00
#
_symmetry.space_group_name_H-M   'P 1'
#
loop_
_entity.id
_entity.type
_entity.pdbx_description
1 polymer ?
#
loop_
_entity_poly.entity_id
_entity_poly.type
_entity_poly.pdbx_seq_one_letter_code
_entity_poly.pdbx_strand_id
1 'polypeptide(L)' 'MEWLKQIVTGIDNNTVDVARVLWIIGTLSFLSLSAYDIYKSGHFDMANFALAYTGLLTGGAVGVRIKAITEPEQK' A
#
# COMPACT_ATOMS: atom_id res chain seq x y z
N MET A 1 0.76 17.70 11.58
CA MET A 1 0.12 16.37 11.36
C MET A 1 -0.78 16.32 10.13
N GLU A 2 -1.06 17.44 9.46
CA GLU A 2 -1.95 17.45 8.27
C GLU A 2 -1.47 16.57 7.12
N TRP A 3 -0.15 16.49 6.88
CA TRP A 3 0.41 15.64 5.82
C TRP A 3 0.08 14.14 5.99
N LEU A 4 -0.01 13.65 7.22
CA LEU A 4 -0.38 12.26 7.52
C LEU A 4 -1.85 11.99 7.18
N LYS A 5 -2.72 12.98 7.41
CA LYS A 5 -4.13 12.91 7.02
C LYS A 5 -4.25 12.80 5.49
N GLN A 6 -3.49 13.60 4.75
CA GLN A 6 -3.48 13.60 3.27
C GLN A 6 -3.09 12.25 2.65
N ILE A 7 -2.26 11.45 3.34
CA ILE A 7 -1.88 10.10 2.89
C ILE A 7 -3.07 9.14 2.91
N VAL A 8 -3.97 9.27 3.89
CA VAL A 8 -5.08 8.34 4.12
C VAL A 8 -6.43 8.87 3.66
N THR A 9 -6.50 10.13 3.20
CA THR A 9 -7.72 10.73 2.65
C THR A 9 -7.70 10.78 1.12
N GLY A 10 -8.87 10.98 0.52
CA GLY A 10 -9.03 11.25 -0.91
C GLY A 10 -8.50 12.63 -1.32
N ILE A 11 -8.78 13.03 -2.56
CA ILE A 11 -8.33 14.31 -3.14
C ILE A 11 -8.87 15.53 -2.36
N ASP A 12 -10.00 15.37 -1.68
CA ASP A 12 -10.64 16.37 -0.83
C ASP A 12 -9.92 16.61 0.50
N ASN A 13 -8.90 15.82 0.83
CA ASN A 13 -8.16 15.83 2.09
C ASN A 13 -9.06 15.69 3.35
N ASN A 14 -10.28 15.18 3.18
CA ASN A 14 -11.26 15.12 4.26
C ASN A 14 -11.91 13.75 4.39
N THR A 15 -12.24 13.11 3.27
CA THR A 15 -12.85 11.78 3.28
C THR A 15 -11.77 10.72 3.34
N VAL A 16 -11.91 9.77 4.27
CA VAL A 16 -10.97 8.64 4.40
C VAL A 16 -11.05 7.76 3.15
N ASP A 17 -9.89 7.51 2.54
CA ASP A 17 -9.73 6.64 1.39
C ASP A 17 -9.42 5.22 1.89
N VAL A 18 -10.45 4.39 1.94
CA VAL A 18 -10.36 3.00 2.41
C VAL A 18 -9.33 2.20 1.61
N ALA A 19 -9.18 2.46 0.31
CA ALA A 19 -8.22 1.74 -0.52
C ALA A 19 -6.77 2.08 -0.14
N ARG A 20 -6.46 3.36 0.10
CA ARG A 20 -5.13 3.77 0.61
C ARG A 20 -4.84 3.18 1.99
N VAL A 21 -5.83 3.19 2.89
CA VAL A 21 -5.70 2.61 4.23
C VAL A 21 -5.43 1.11 4.16
N LEU A 22 -6.20 0.37 3.37
CA LEU A 22 -6.01 -1.07 3.19
C LEU A 22 -4.66 -1.40 2.55
N TRP A 23 -4.20 -0.58 1.60
CA TRP A 23 -2.89 -0.78 0.98
C TRP A 23 -1.74 -0.56 1.98
N ILE A 24 -1.83 0.47 2.81
CA ILE A 24 -0.84 0.71 3.88
C ILE A 24 -0.82 -0.47 4.86
N ILE A 25 -1.99 -0.91 5.33
CA ILE A 25 -2.11 -2.04 6.26
C ILE A 25 -1.55 -3.32 5.63
N GLY A 26 -1.89 -3.60 4.36
CA GLY A 26 -1.38 -4.75 3.63
C GLY A 26 0.14 -4.72 3.47
N THR A 27 0.71 -3.54 3.18
CA THR A 27 2.16 -3.35 3.06
C THR A 27 2.87 -3.57 4.38
N LEU A 28 2.36 -2.99 5.48
CA LEU A 28 2.91 -3.20 6.82
C LEU A 28 2.82 -4.67 7.25
N SER A 29 1.71 -5.34 6.92
CA SER A 29 1.51 -6.76 7.20
C SER A 29 2.52 -7.61 6.43
N PHE A 30 2.71 -7.34 5.14
CA PHE A 30 3.70 -8.02 4.30
C PHE A 30 5.11 -7.87 4.88
N LEU A 31 5.55 -6.64 5.18
CA LEU A 31 6.87 -6.38 5.75
C LEU A 31 7.06 -7.07 7.11
N SER A 32 6.04 -7.05 7.96
CA SER A 32 6.09 -7.69 9.29
C SER A 32 6.20 -9.21 9.18
N LEU A 33 5.45 -9.82 8.26
CA LEU A 33 5.51 -11.26 8.01
C LEU A 33 6.85 -11.66 7.37
N SER A 34 7.37 -10.87 6.43
CA SER A 34 8.71 -11.10 5.87
C SER A 34 9.79 -10.99 6.94
N ALA A 35 9.74 -9.97 7.81
CA ALA A 35 10.69 -9.85 8.91
C ALA A 35 10.59 -11.01 9.91
N TYR A 36 9.36 -11.47 10.20
CA TYR A 36 9.13 -12.63 11.05
C TYR A 36 9.68 -13.92 10.45
N ASP A 37 9.50 -14.12 9.14
CA ASP A 37 10.04 -15.27 8.44
C ASP A 37 11.57 -15.28 8.47
N ILE A 38 12.23 -14.15 8.18
CA ILE A 38 13.69 -14.00 8.28
C ILE A 38 14.17 -14.31 9.71
N TYR A 39 13.46 -13.82 10.72
CA TYR A 39 13.79 -14.07 12.12
C TYR A 39 13.68 -15.57 12.48
N LYS A 40 12.72 -16.30 11.91
CA LYS A 40 12.50 -17.72 12.20
C LYS A 40 13.37 -18.66 11.37
N SER A 41 13.56 -18.39 10.09
CA SER A 41 14.28 -19.23 9.15
C SER A 41 15.79 -18.95 9.15
N GLY A 42 16.21 -17.74 9.58
CA GLY A 42 17.59 -17.28 9.48
C GLY A 42 18.04 -17.03 8.03
N HIS A 43 17.12 -17.10 7.07
CA HIS A 43 17.40 -16.96 5.65
C HIS A 43 16.51 -15.87 5.05
N PHE A 44 17.09 -15.04 4.18
CA PHE A 44 16.34 -14.07 3.42
C PHE A 44 16.42 -14.41 1.93
N ASP A 45 15.32 -14.93 1.39
CA ASP A 45 15.18 -15.14 -0.05
C ASP A 45 14.79 -13.81 -0.72
N MET A 46 15.82 -13.09 -1.15
CA MET A 46 15.66 -11.79 -1.81
C MET A 46 14.87 -11.87 -3.11
N ALA A 47 14.95 -12.98 -3.86
CA ALA A 47 14.28 -13.12 -5.14
C ALA A 47 12.76 -13.27 -4.95
N ASN A 48 12.36 -14.18 -4.07
CA ASN A 48 10.94 -14.36 -3.73
C ASN A 48 10.35 -13.12 -3.06
N PHE A 49 11.10 -12.46 -2.18
CA PHE A 49 10.69 -11.19 -1.60
C PHE A 49 10.46 -10.12 -2.67
N ALA A 50 11.43 -9.92 -3.59
CA ALA A 50 11.33 -8.90 -4.64
C ALA A 50 10.13 -9.16 -5.58
N LEU A 51 9.88 -10.42 -5.95
CA LEU A 51 8.73 -10.80 -6.76
C LEU A 51 7.40 -10.49 -6.05
N ALA A 52 7.25 -10.92 -4.80
CA ALA A 52 6.03 -10.68 -4.02
C ALA A 52 5.81 -9.17 -3.76
N TYR A 53 6.88 -8.44 -3.43
CA TYR A 53 6.82 -7.00 -3.21
C TYR A 53 6.46 -6.23 -4.48
N THR A 54 6.98 -6.65 -5.63
CA THR A 54 6.60 -6.08 -6.94
C THR A 54 5.10 -6.27 -7.19
N GLY A 55 4.56 -7.46 -6.93
CA GLY A 55 3.13 -7.73 -7.06
C GLY A 55 2.28 -6.79 -6.18
N LEU A 56 2.69 -6.58 -4.93
CA LEU A 56 2.04 -5.65 -4.01
C LEU A 56 2.07 -4.20 -4.53
N LEU A 57 3.22 -3.72 -5.00
CA LEU A 57 3.38 -2.36 -5.53
C LEU A 57 2.56 -2.16 -6.81
N THR A 58 2.61 -3.11 -7.74
CA THR A 58 1.82 -3.05 -8.98
C THR A 58 0.33 -3.07 -8.68
N GLY A 59 -0.14 -3.93 -7.77
CA GLY A 59 -1.54 -3.97 -7.36
C GLY A 59 -2.03 -2.63 -6.81
N GLY A 60 -1.26 -2.00 -5.93
CA GLY A 60 -1.59 -0.68 -5.40
C GLY A 60 -1.52 0.43 -6.44
N ALA A 61 -0.52 0.44 -7.31
CA ALA A 61 -0.41 1.41 -8.40
C ALA A 61 -1.59 1.31 -9.38
N VAL A 62 -2.02 0.09 -9.71
CA VAL A 62 -3.23 -0.15 -10.52
C VAL A 62 -4.48 0.35 -9.79
N GLY A 63 -4.61 0.07 -8.49
CA GLY A 63 -5.72 0.56 -7.67
C GLY A 63 -5.81 2.09 -7.66
N VAL A 64 -4.69 2.78 -7.45
CA VAL A 64 -4.62 4.25 -7.52
C VAL A 64 -4.99 4.76 -8.92
N ARG A 65 -4.54 4.10 -9.98
CA ARG A 65 -4.87 4.51 -11.35
C ARG A 65 -6.37 4.35 -11.64
N ILE A 66 -6.97 3.23 -11.24
CA ILE A 66 -8.42 2.99 -11.40
C ILE A 66 -9.21 4.06 -10.63
N LYS A 67 -8.74 4.41 -9.43
CA LYS A 67 -9.33 5.50 -8.64
C LYS A 67 -9.23 6.85 -9.37
N ALA A 68 -8.06 7.20 -9.88
CA ALA A 68 -7.84 8.47 -10.57
C ALA A 68 -8.74 8.66 -11.81
N ILE A 69 -9.16 7.59 -12.47
CA ILE A 69 -10.07 7.66 -13.64
C ILE A 69 -11.57 7.55 -13.28
N THR A 70 -11.90 7.21 -12.03
CA THR A 70 -13.29 7.02 -11.57
C THR A 70 -13.73 8.08 -10.55
N GLU A 71 -12.80 8.80 -9.93
CA GLU A 71 -13.13 9.95 -9.10
C GLU A 71 -13.70 11.08 -9.96
N PRO A 72 -14.86 11.66 -9.60
CA PRO A 72 -15.42 12.81 -10.31
C PRO A 72 -14.45 14.00 -10.19
N GLU A 73 -14.21 14.68 -11.31
CA GLU A 73 -13.40 15.89 -11.32
C GLU A 73 -14.01 16.92 -10.35
N GLN A 74 -13.18 17.42 -9.43
CA GLN A 74 -13.56 18.56 -8.59
C GLN A 74 -13.78 19.76 -9.52
N LYS A 75 -15.05 20.12 -9.73
CA LYS A 75 -15.43 21.42 -10.32
C LYS A 75 -15.15 22.55 -9.35
#